data_AF-A0A3P7TTL6-F1
#
_entry.id   AF-A0A3P7TTL6-F1
#
_cell.length_a   1.000
_cell.length_b   1.000
_cell.length_c   1.000
_cell.angle_alpha   90.00
_cell.angle_beta   90.00
_cell.angle_gamma   90.00
#
_symmetry.space_group_name_H-M   'P 1'
#
loop_
_entity.id
_entity.type
_entity.pdbx_description
1 polymer ?
#
loop_
_entity_poly.entity_id
_entity_poly.type
_entity_poly.pdbx_seq_one_letter_code
_entity_poly.pdbx_strand_id
1 'polypeptide(L)'
;MKGTEGLFGPRSEATVTMMSKEVTALLDTGSETSIIPITLFRKVRQQGVDLDEYVETIPMAKAVVRNASGAAMNFLGAVRMHVTLNNETRPVSFYIGKGMGEVVILGTNALEQFHIRLVSEGNSNQQESGAVVKERAFIPPHSSNTVELLTKEKPGDYFLCSKDPCIASGICTVKDNGTATVSVLNRSNEAKVLRRGDVVGSWSNEEWIPTQGWETGTDMLEGGTREEIDDQKRATEAIAAARPEDADNSALLIFFVCPGAGRRSNGHEIEDYGCSVRDLTFADVVPCELDPVVRSLKFSSIFSLAQMISIYENEVDVDKKRYLMRTPSYNFVTISGVEKAYTFFKRHCEHLLKTLLRHDGSNIAIIAKDAVDMELAQLNDLTNTGIRYAMTHSWEEISIEGPKKQTLIMVPNGVRGCARVLRAEDNVTISAYRDLRNAATTVRDHKDVGVCIFVTPTSEKPYDAAEWQALAMTMTKVARCGGKLLLVSGPRGEQAWEKNRSDAHSMFEVIRSAATAVKGNVVSLFSTVPSMTEPLACLGESNRPSEVAVYPAQSTKAYFKALQDFLAPHVRGRLYELLSEPVPRKAAYKDKRRILH
;
A
#
# COMPACT_ATOMS: atom_id res chain seq x y z
N MET A 1 35.95 14.20 -4.06
CA MET A 1 35.07 15.04 -3.24
C MET A 1 35.39 14.77 -1.77
N LYS A 2 36.08 15.67 -1.08
CA LYS A 2 36.29 15.60 0.38
C LYS A 2 35.28 16.57 1.02
N GLY A 3 34.39 16.07 1.87
CA GLY A 3 33.34 16.86 2.53
C GLY A 3 31.93 16.24 2.51
N THR A 4 31.75 15.12 1.83
CA THR A 4 30.50 14.34 1.85
C THR A 4 30.76 13.09 2.66
N GLU A 5 30.30 13.01 3.90
CA GLU A 5 30.46 11.87 4.83
C GLU A 5 29.71 10.62 4.32
N GLY A 6 30.08 10.08 3.15
CA GLY A 6 29.41 8.92 2.54
C GLY A 6 27.99 9.17 2.01
N LEU A 7 27.46 10.40 2.08
CA LEU A 7 26.11 10.74 1.60
C LEU A 7 25.91 10.55 0.09
N PHE A 8 26.99 10.59 -0.70
CA PHE A 8 26.92 10.48 -2.15
C PHE A 8 28.02 9.55 -2.66
N GLY A 9 27.62 8.52 -3.43
CA GLY A 9 28.54 7.70 -4.21
C GLY A 9 29.02 8.41 -5.48
N PRO A 10 30.11 7.93 -6.12
CA PRO A 10 30.50 8.42 -7.43
C PRO A 10 29.39 8.10 -8.45
N ARG A 11 29.20 8.99 -9.44
CA ARG A 11 28.31 8.69 -10.57
C ARG A 11 28.92 7.57 -11.40
N SER A 12 28.10 6.60 -11.78
CA SER A 12 28.48 5.52 -12.68
C SER A 12 28.51 6.05 -14.12
N GLU A 13 29.65 6.60 -14.54
CA GLU A 13 29.85 7.20 -15.86
C GLU A 13 30.90 6.41 -16.67
N ALA A 14 30.72 6.36 -17.99
CA ALA A 14 31.67 5.75 -18.92
C ALA A 14 31.83 6.60 -20.18
N THR A 15 33.03 6.59 -20.77
CA THR A 15 33.25 7.17 -22.09
C THR A 15 32.80 6.18 -23.16
N VAL A 16 31.92 6.63 -24.04
CA VAL A 16 31.45 5.85 -25.18
C VAL A 16 31.74 6.57 -26.49
N THR A 17 31.95 5.82 -27.56
CA THR A 17 32.07 6.38 -28.90
C THR A 17 30.74 6.21 -29.65
N MET A 18 30.19 7.30 -30.15
CA MET A 18 29.00 7.31 -31.01
C MET A 18 29.08 8.46 -32.02
N MET A 19 28.59 8.26 -33.24
CA MET A 19 28.72 9.24 -34.34
C MET A 19 30.16 9.75 -34.52
N SER A 20 31.15 8.85 -34.38
CA SER A 20 32.59 9.17 -34.44
C SER A 20 33.05 10.23 -33.42
N LYS A 21 32.37 10.32 -32.26
CA LYS A 21 32.71 11.22 -31.15
C LYS A 21 32.76 10.46 -29.84
N GLU A 22 33.69 10.82 -28.98
CA GLU A 22 33.70 10.40 -27.58
C GLU A 22 32.71 11.24 -26.78
N VAL A 23 31.84 10.57 -26.04
CA VAL A 23 30.77 11.16 -25.25
C VAL A 23 30.75 10.51 -23.87
N THR A 24 30.58 11.30 -22.83
CA THR A 24 30.37 10.78 -21.48
C THR A 24 28.92 10.32 -21.34
N ALA A 25 28.72 9.06 -21.00
CA ALA A 25 27.42 8.46 -20.76
C ALA A 25 27.27 8.03 -19.30
N LEU A 26 26.07 8.23 -18.76
CA LEU A 26 25.66 7.71 -17.46
C LEU A 26 25.18 6.26 -17.64
N LEU A 27 25.75 5.33 -16.88
CA LEU A 27 25.31 3.95 -16.78
C LEU A 27 24.19 3.87 -15.75
N ASP A 28 22.94 3.81 -16.22
CA ASP A 28 21.76 3.98 -15.38
C ASP A 28 20.91 2.71 -15.35
N THR A 29 21.00 1.96 -14.24
CA THR A 29 20.18 0.77 -14.01
C THR A 29 18.74 1.10 -13.62
N GLY A 30 18.46 2.36 -13.27
CA GLY A 30 17.12 2.86 -12.98
C GLY A 30 16.33 3.31 -14.21
N SER A 31 16.96 3.35 -15.39
CA SER A 31 16.31 3.66 -16.67
C SER A 31 16.19 2.40 -17.53
N GLU A 32 14.96 2.01 -17.90
CA GLU A 32 14.73 0.86 -18.79
C GLU A 32 15.20 1.13 -20.24
N THR A 33 15.24 2.41 -20.63
CA THR A 33 15.58 2.84 -21.98
C THR A 33 16.75 3.81 -21.97
N SER A 34 17.59 3.71 -22.98
CA SER A 34 18.62 4.70 -23.26
C SER A 34 18.02 5.98 -23.83
N ILE A 35 18.61 7.11 -23.47
CA ILE A 35 18.14 8.42 -23.87
C ILE A 35 19.30 9.31 -24.31
N ILE A 36 19.14 9.93 -25.47
CA ILE A 36 20.12 10.82 -26.07
C ILE A 36 19.55 12.25 -26.12
N PRO A 37 20.27 13.28 -25.64
CA PRO A 37 19.78 14.65 -25.69
C PRO A 37 19.88 15.21 -27.11
N ILE A 38 18.86 15.93 -27.56
CA ILE A 38 18.85 16.54 -28.91
C ILE A 38 20.00 17.54 -29.15
N THR A 39 20.54 18.11 -28.08
CA THR A 39 21.69 19.02 -28.12
C THR A 39 22.93 18.34 -28.70
N LEU A 40 23.11 17.03 -28.46
CA LEU A 40 24.24 16.26 -29.00
C LEU A 40 24.17 16.15 -30.52
N PHE A 41 23.00 15.83 -31.09
CA PHE A 41 22.82 15.81 -32.56
C PHE A 41 23.09 17.17 -33.19
N ARG A 42 22.63 18.26 -32.56
CA ARG A 42 22.90 19.62 -33.06
C ARG A 42 24.39 19.93 -33.09
N LYS A 43 25.14 19.53 -32.06
CA LYS A 43 26.59 19.74 -31.95
C LYS A 43 27.34 18.93 -33.00
N VAL A 44 26.97 17.67 -33.20
CA VAL A 44 27.57 16.78 -34.22
C VAL A 44 27.32 17.33 -35.63
N ARG A 45 26.09 17.77 -35.92
CA ARG A 45 25.73 18.37 -37.22
C ARG A 45 26.47 19.69 -37.50
N GLN A 46 26.63 20.54 -36.49
CA GLN A 46 27.40 21.79 -36.61
C GLN A 46 28.89 21.55 -36.92
N GLN A 47 29.41 20.37 -36.59
CA GLN A 47 30.79 19.96 -36.87
C GLN A 47 30.94 19.29 -38.24
N GLY A 48 29.91 19.33 -39.10
CA GLY A 48 29.96 18.84 -40.47
C GLY A 48 29.84 17.32 -40.61
N VAL A 49 29.42 16.61 -39.56
CA VAL A 49 29.14 15.17 -39.63
C VAL A 49 27.75 14.94 -40.21
N ASP A 50 27.65 14.09 -41.22
CA ASP A 50 26.36 13.63 -41.74
C ASP A 50 25.73 12.63 -40.76
N LEU A 51 24.58 12.97 -40.21
CA LEU A 51 23.90 12.14 -39.21
C LEU A 51 23.20 10.94 -39.85
N ASP A 52 22.83 11.03 -41.12
CA ASP A 52 22.08 9.98 -41.82
C ASP A 52 22.94 8.73 -42.05
N GLU A 53 24.26 8.86 -42.02
CA GLU A 53 25.21 7.74 -42.07
C GLU A 53 25.25 6.90 -40.78
N TYR A 54 24.86 7.48 -39.64
CA TYR A 54 25.04 6.86 -38.32
C TYR A 54 23.74 6.53 -37.59
N VAL A 55 22.63 7.16 -37.99
CA VAL A 55 21.38 7.17 -37.21
C VAL A 55 20.23 6.59 -38.04
N GLU A 56 19.69 5.46 -37.61
CA GLU A 56 18.46 4.87 -38.15
C GLU A 56 17.26 5.39 -37.35
N THR A 57 16.26 6.00 -37.99
CA THR A 57 15.01 6.36 -37.31
C THR A 57 14.13 5.12 -37.12
N ILE A 58 13.64 4.90 -35.89
CA ILE A 58 12.79 3.75 -35.56
C ILE A 58 11.43 4.23 -35.00
N PRO A 59 10.35 3.43 -35.15
CA PRO A 59 9.05 3.81 -34.61
C PRO A 59 9.10 3.89 -33.07
N MET A 60 8.46 4.91 -32.51
CA MET A 60 8.29 5.01 -31.06
C MET A 60 7.32 3.92 -30.57
N ALA A 61 7.67 3.26 -29.48
CA ALA A 61 6.77 2.31 -28.85
C ALA A 61 5.54 3.05 -28.28
N LYS A 62 4.38 2.38 -28.27
CA LYS A 62 3.16 2.88 -27.60
C LYS A 62 3.27 2.71 -26.07
N ALA A 63 4.26 3.37 -25.47
CA ALA A 63 4.54 3.30 -24.04
C ALA A 63 4.79 4.71 -23.48
N VAL A 64 4.29 4.97 -22.26
CA VAL A 64 4.53 6.24 -21.55
C VAL A 64 5.76 6.07 -20.68
N VAL A 65 6.87 6.70 -21.06
CA VAL A 65 8.08 6.72 -20.24
C VAL A 65 7.96 7.81 -19.18
N ARG A 66 8.29 7.47 -17.94
CA ARG A 66 8.22 8.38 -16.78
C ARG A 66 9.61 8.58 -16.18
N ASN A 67 9.85 9.75 -15.62
CA ASN A 67 11.07 10.01 -14.85
C ASN A 67 10.94 9.45 -13.41
N ALA A 68 12.00 9.55 -12.62
CA ALA A 68 12.05 9.06 -11.24
C ALA A 68 11.01 9.71 -10.29
N SER A 69 10.45 10.88 -10.63
CA SER A 69 9.36 11.50 -9.87
C SER A 69 7.96 11.09 -10.35
N GLY A 70 7.87 10.18 -11.33
CA GLY A 70 6.63 9.70 -11.92
C GLY A 70 6.01 10.62 -12.97
N ALA A 71 6.64 11.74 -13.33
CA ALA A 71 6.15 12.63 -14.40
C ALA A 71 6.43 12.03 -15.78
N ALA A 72 5.48 12.17 -16.71
CA ALA A 72 5.64 11.68 -18.09
C ALA A 72 6.73 12.49 -18.83
N MET A 73 7.63 11.79 -19.50
CA MET A 73 8.68 12.40 -20.32
C MET A 73 8.21 12.58 -21.76
N ASN A 74 8.54 13.72 -22.37
CA ASN A 74 8.24 14.01 -23.76
C ASN A 74 9.48 13.76 -24.63
N PHE A 75 9.36 12.82 -25.57
CA PHE A 75 10.40 12.51 -26.54
C PHE A 75 10.04 13.03 -27.93
N LEU A 76 11.06 13.44 -28.68
CA LEU A 76 10.90 13.96 -30.04
C LEU A 76 10.85 12.85 -31.09
N GLY A 77 11.35 11.66 -30.74
CA GLY A 77 11.45 10.51 -31.64
C GLY A 77 12.27 9.40 -30.99
N ALA A 78 12.44 8.30 -31.73
CA ALA A 78 13.32 7.20 -31.35
C ALA A 78 14.27 6.88 -32.53
N VAL A 79 15.51 6.53 -32.19
CA VAL A 79 16.56 6.22 -33.17
C VAL A 79 17.36 5.01 -32.72
N ARG A 80 18.05 4.36 -33.66
CA ARG A 80 19.03 3.31 -33.40
C ARG A 80 20.36 3.72 -34.01
N MET A 81 21.44 3.51 -33.26
CA MET A 81 22.81 3.77 -33.75
C MET A 81 23.81 2.84 -33.09
N HIS A 82 24.99 2.69 -33.69
CA HIS A 82 26.08 1.94 -33.11
C HIS A 82 26.76 2.76 -32.00
N VAL A 83 26.96 2.12 -30.84
CA VAL A 83 27.68 2.68 -29.70
C VAL A 83 28.86 1.75 -29.41
N THR A 84 30.04 2.33 -29.21
CA THR A 84 31.23 1.59 -28.79
C THR A 84 31.49 1.87 -27.31
N LEU A 85 31.53 0.80 -26.51
CA LEU A 85 31.85 0.82 -25.08
C LEU A 85 32.75 -0.38 -24.79
N ASN A 86 33.86 -0.17 -24.08
CA ASN A 86 34.82 -1.23 -23.74
C ASN A 86 35.30 -2.05 -24.95
N ASN A 87 35.60 -1.39 -26.08
CA ASN A 87 36.01 -2.00 -27.36
C ASN A 87 34.96 -2.91 -28.04
N GLU A 88 33.74 -3.00 -27.49
CA GLU A 88 32.62 -3.65 -28.17
C GLU A 88 31.73 -2.61 -28.83
N THR A 89 31.25 -2.89 -30.05
CA THR A 89 30.31 -2.02 -30.76
C THR A 89 28.96 -2.72 -30.89
N ARG A 90 27.89 -2.11 -30.36
CA ARG A 90 26.53 -2.67 -30.36
C ARG A 90 25.51 -1.66 -30.89
N PRO A 91 24.45 -2.11 -31.59
CA PRO A 91 23.36 -1.24 -32.03
C PRO A 91 22.39 -0.94 -30.87
N VAL A 92 22.40 0.28 -30.36
CA VAL A 92 21.57 0.72 -29.24
C VAL A 92 20.42 1.59 -29.73
N SER A 93 19.22 1.34 -29.19
CA SER A 93 18.03 2.16 -29.45
C SER A 93 17.88 3.23 -28.37
N PHE A 94 17.61 4.46 -28.78
CA PHE A 94 17.52 5.65 -27.94
C PHE A 94 16.21 6.40 -28.18
N TYR A 95 15.65 6.97 -27.11
CA TYR A 95 14.71 8.09 -27.25
C TYR A 95 15.46 9.42 -27.33
N ILE A 96 14.93 10.35 -28.14
CA ILE A 96 15.48 11.71 -28.26
C ILE A 96 14.83 12.63 -27.22
N GLY A 97 15.60 12.98 -26.19
CA GLY A 97 15.17 13.86 -25.10
C GLY A 97 15.27 15.35 -25.44
N LYS A 98 14.25 16.12 -25.03
CA LYS A 98 14.26 17.60 -25.07
C LYS A 98 14.46 18.16 -23.66
N GLY A 99 15.37 19.12 -23.50
CA GLY A 99 15.60 19.80 -22.21
C GLY A 99 16.40 18.98 -21.20
N MET A 100 16.93 17.83 -21.59
CA MET A 100 17.97 17.11 -20.84
C MET A 100 19.33 17.72 -21.23
N GLY A 101 20.27 17.84 -20.29
CA GLY A 101 21.58 18.48 -20.51
C GLY A 101 22.47 17.76 -21.54
N GLU A 102 23.79 17.81 -21.40
CA GLU A 102 24.71 17.15 -22.37
C GLU A 102 24.95 15.65 -22.09
N VAL A 103 24.30 15.08 -21.07
CA VAL A 103 24.57 13.70 -20.62
C VAL A 103 23.71 12.70 -21.41
N VAL A 104 24.37 11.70 -22.00
CA VAL A 104 23.71 10.52 -22.58
C VAL A 104 23.41 9.52 -21.47
N ILE A 105 22.23 8.91 -21.49
CA ILE A 105 21.85 7.88 -20.52
C ILE A 105 21.85 6.53 -21.25
N LEU A 106 22.60 5.57 -20.73
CA LEU A 106 22.52 4.17 -21.14
C LEU A 106 21.66 3.41 -20.13
N GLY A 107 20.44 3.07 -20.56
CA GLY A 107 19.50 2.30 -19.76
C GLY A 107 19.76 0.80 -19.86
N THR A 108 18.97 0.00 -19.16
CA THR A 108 19.13 -1.48 -19.11
C THR A 108 19.06 -2.11 -20.51
N ASN A 109 18.30 -1.54 -21.45
CA ASN A 109 18.28 -1.97 -22.85
C ASN A 109 19.64 -1.91 -23.57
N ALA A 110 20.55 -1.04 -23.12
CA ALA A 110 21.93 -0.95 -23.62
C ALA A 110 22.90 -1.69 -22.70
N LEU A 111 22.76 -1.55 -21.37
CA LEU A 111 23.66 -2.19 -20.40
C LEU A 111 23.70 -3.71 -20.57
N GLU A 112 22.56 -4.36 -20.81
CA GLU A 112 22.50 -5.79 -21.07
C GLU A 112 23.25 -6.21 -22.35
N GLN A 113 23.22 -5.37 -23.39
CA GLN A 113 23.92 -5.64 -24.65
C GLN A 113 25.44 -5.56 -24.54
N PHE A 114 25.94 -4.73 -23.61
CA PHE A 114 27.36 -4.63 -23.28
C PHE A 114 27.76 -5.54 -22.11
N HIS A 115 26.88 -6.47 -21.70
CA HIS A 115 27.13 -7.41 -20.62
C HIS A 115 27.43 -6.76 -19.25
N ILE A 116 26.95 -5.54 -19.03
CA ILE A 116 27.10 -4.81 -17.77
C ILE A 116 25.96 -5.24 -16.82
N ARG A 117 26.33 -5.75 -15.64
CA ARG A 117 25.39 -6.21 -14.61
C ARG A 117 25.83 -5.76 -13.23
N LEU A 118 24.88 -5.52 -12.35
CA LEU A 118 25.15 -5.37 -10.92
C LEU A 118 25.38 -6.76 -10.32
N VAL A 119 26.55 -6.96 -9.71
CA VAL A 119 26.90 -8.18 -9.00
C VAL A 119 27.08 -7.86 -7.52
N SER A 120 26.53 -8.71 -6.66
CA SER A 120 26.83 -8.68 -5.23
C SER A 120 28.05 -9.58 -5.01
N GLU A 121 29.19 -9.01 -4.67
CA GLU A 121 30.36 -9.80 -4.30
C GLU A 121 30.20 -10.30 -2.85
N GLY A 122 29.52 -11.45 -2.73
CA GLY A 122 29.51 -12.30 -1.54
C GLY A 122 29.91 -13.72 -1.95
N ASN A 123 31.03 -14.22 -1.43
CA ASN A 123 31.56 -15.60 -1.51
C ASN A 123 30.91 -16.52 -2.55
N SER A 124 31.34 -16.41 -3.81
CA SER A 124 30.98 -17.34 -4.87
C SER A 124 31.88 -18.59 -4.84
N ASN A 125 31.42 -19.62 -4.13
CA ASN A 125 31.83 -20.99 -4.41
C ASN A 125 30.74 -22.00 -4.01
N GLN A 126 29.55 -21.87 -4.60
CA GLN A 126 28.63 -23.00 -4.77
C GLN A 126 27.99 -22.91 -6.16
N GLN A 127 28.26 -23.93 -6.96
CA GLN A 127 27.71 -24.11 -8.30
C GLN A 127 26.34 -24.79 -8.13
N GLU A 128 25.26 -24.00 -8.09
CA GLU A 128 23.89 -24.50 -7.88
C GLU A 128 23.41 -25.42 -9.03
N SER A 129 22.80 -26.57 -8.68
CA SER A 129 22.08 -27.46 -9.58
C SER A 129 20.66 -26.93 -9.88
N GLY A 130 20.55 -26.02 -10.84
CA GLY A 130 19.27 -25.41 -11.23
C GLY A 130 18.34 -26.34 -12.03
N ALA A 131 17.03 -26.14 -11.89
CA ALA A 131 15.99 -26.76 -12.70
C ALA A 131 15.78 -25.96 -14.01
N VAL A 132 16.13 -26.55 -15.14
CA VAL A 132 16.28 -25.82 -16.42
C VAL A 132 15.25 -26.27 -17.45
N VAL A 133 14.57 -25.35 -18.13
CA VAL A 133 13.58 -25.69 -19.17
C VAL A 133 14.25 -26.38 -20.36
N LYS A 134 13.79 -27.60 -20.69
CA LYS A 134 14.35 -28.44 -21.77
C LYS A 134 14.03 -27.91 -23.16
N GLU A 135 12.78 -27.52 -23.39
CA GLU A 135 12.29 -27.03 -24.67
C GLU A 135 11.36 -25.83 -24.49
N ARG A 136 11.31 -24.97 -25.51
CA ARG A 136 10.46 -23.78 -25.48
C ARG A 136 8.99 -24.20 -25.36
N ALA A 137 8.29 -23.66 -24.37
CA ALA A 137 6.87 -23.87 -24.17
C ALA A 137 6.10 -22.56 -24.25
N PHE A 138 5.03 -22.55 -25.04
CA PHE A 138 4.05 -21.47 -25.09
C PHE A 138 2.82 -21.88 -24.29
N ILE A 139 2.43 -21.04 -23.34
CA ILE A 139 1.25 -21.25 -22.49
C ILE A 139 0.29 -20.06 -22.69
N PRO A 140 -0.83 -20.27 -23.41
CA PRO A 140 -1.86 -19.25 -23.60
C PRO A 140 -2.37 -18.65 -22.28
N PRO A 141 -2.97 -17.44 -22.31
CA PRO A 141 -3.66 -16.87 -21.16
C PRO A 141 -4.72 -17.83 -20.61
N HIS A 142 -4.84 -17.91 -19.29
CA HIS A 142 -5.79 -18.76 -18.56
C HIS A 142 -5.72 -20.26 -18.87
N SER A 143 -4.63 -20.75 -19.47
CA SER A 143 -4.45 -22.17 -19.79
C SER A 143 -3.35 -22.80 -18.93
N SER A 144 -3.34 -24.13 -18.91
CA SER A 144 -2.21 -24.91 -18.41
C SER A 144 -1.50 -25.65 -19.53
N ASN A 145 -0.22 -25.96 -19.31
CA ASN A 145 0.56 -26.85 -20.17
C ASN A 145 1.60 -27.59 -19.33
N THR A 146 2.05 -28.77 -19.76
CA THR A 146 3.13 -29.52 -19.10
C THR A 146 4.46 -29.22 -19.77
N VAL A 147 5.50 -28.96 -18.99
CA VAL A 147 6.85 -28.61 -19.46
C VAL A 147 7.87 -29.56 -18.84
N GLU A 148 8.86 -29.98 -19.64
CA GLU A 148 9.96 -30.80 -19.15
C GLU A 148 11.13 -29.92 -18.70
N LEU A 149 11.64 -30.23 -17.51
CA LEU A 149 12.82 -29.62 -16.92
C LEU A 149 14.00 -30.61 -16.98
N LEU A 150 15.17 -30.13 -17.35
CA LEU A 150 16.46 -30.81 -17.25
C LEU A 150 17.00 -30.66 -15.83
N THR A 151 17.57 -31.75 -15.34
CA THR A 151 18.27 -31.78 -14.06
C THR A 151 19.57 -32.57 -14.17
N LYS A 152 20.51 -32.29 -13.27
CA LYS A 152 21.74 -33.07 -13.07
C LYS A 152 21.59 -34.09 -11.93
N GLU A 153 20.44 -34.09 -11.26
CA GLU A 153 20.14 -35.03 -10.20
C GLU A 153 19.94 -36.45 -10.75
N LYS A 154 20.17 -37.46 -9.91
CA LYS A 154 19.95 -38.87 -10.26
C LYS A 154 18.45 -39.15 -10.37
N PRO A 155 18.03 -40.28 -10.98
CA PRO A 155 16.62 -40.66 -11.00
C PRO A 155 16.08 -40.87 -9.59
N GLY A 156 14.92 -40.30 -9.29
CA GLY A 156 14.33 -40.27 -7.94
C GLY A 156 13.29 -39.17 -7.78
N ASP A 157 12.68 -39.07 -6.60
CA ASP A 157 11.73 -38.02 -6.28
C ASP A 157 12.43 -36.83 -5.61
N TYR A 158 12.25 -35.63 -6.17
CA TYR A 158 12.88 -34.41 -5.70
C TYR A 158 11.84 -33.31 -5.51
N PHE A 159 12.06 -32.43 -4.53
CA PHE A 159 11.23 -31.25 -4.35
C PHE A 159 11.74 -30.13 -5.25
N LEU A 160 10.86 -29.60 -6.12
CA LEU A 160 11.14 -28.43 -6.93
C LEU A 160 10.76 -27.17 -6.16
N CYS A 161 11.76 -26.35 -5.85
CA CYS A 161 11.57 -24.98 -5.37
C CYS A 161 11.44 -24.04 -6.58
N SER A 162 10.22 -23.81 -7.04
CA SER A 162 9.96 -22.94 -8.20
C SER A 162 10.21 -21.47 -7.84
N LYS A 163 10.95 -20.78 -8.72
CA LYS A 163 11.10 -19.31 -8.73
C LYS A 163 10.11 -18.65 -9.71
N ASP A 164 9.35 -19.45 -10.46
CA ASP A 164 8.39 -18.98 -11.45
C ASP A 164 6.94 -19.08 -10.92
N PRO A 165 6.17 -17.97 -10.86
CA PRO A 165 4.82 -17.96 -10.27
C PRO A 165 3.78 -18.78 -11.05
N CYS A 166 4.08 -19.20 -12.28
CA CYS A 166 3.21 -20.08 -13.07
C CYS A 166 3.53 -21.56 -12.86
N ILE A 167 4.59 -21.90 -12.13
CA ILE A 167 4.98 -23.27 -11.80
C ILE A 167 4.89 -23.41 -10.28
N ALA A 168 4.03 -24.31 -9.81
CA ALA A 168 3.92 -24.57 -8.38
C ALA A 168 5.16 -25.33 -7.88
N SER A 169 5.70 -24.94 -6.73
CA SER A 169 6.67 -25.76 -6.00
C SER A 169 6.01 -27.05 -5.53
N GLY A 170 6.72 -28.17 -5.66
CA GLY A 170 6.16 -29.48 -5.37
C GLY A 170 7.07 -30.62 -5.79
N ILE A 171 6.64 -31.86 -5.54
CA ILE A 171 7.46 -33.04 -5.78
C ILE A 171 7.37 -33.45 -7.23
N CYS A 172 8.53 -33.69 -7.82
CA CYS A 172 8.66 -34.12 -9.19
C CYS A 172 9.55 -35.36 -9.24
N THR A 173 9.07 -36.37 -9.97
CA THR A 173 9.86 -37.56 -10.26
C THR A 173 10.82 -37.28 -11.41
N VAL A 174 12.12 -37.38 -11.12
CA VAL A 174 13.19 -37.31 -12.11
C VAL A 174 13.34 -38.68 -12.76
N LYS A 175 13.15 -38.73 -14.08
CA LYS A 175 13.26 -39.94 -14.90
C LYS A 175 14.73 -40.30 -15.19
N ASP A 176 14.97 -41.53 -15.63
CA ASP A 176 16.31 -42.07 -16.00
C ASP A 176 17.06 -41.23 -17.04
N ASN A 177 16.35 -40.43 -17.82
CA ASN A 177 16.91 -39.53 -18.83
C ASN A 177 17.29 -38.14 -18.27
N GLY A 178 17.25 -37.93 -16.95
CA GLY A 178 17.58 -36.66 -16.29
C GLY A 178 16.53 -35.56 -16.51
N THR A 179 15.25 -35.93 -16.69
CA THR A 179 14.16 -34.97 -16.88
C THR A 179 13.04 -35.14 -15.87
N ALA A 180 12.41 -34.03 -15.50
CA ALA A 180 11.23 -33.98 -14.64
C ALA A 180 10.12 -33.18 -15.33
N THR A 181 8.88 -33.68 -15.29
CA THR A 181 7.75 -33.01 -15.94
C THR A 181 6.99 -32.18 -14.91
N VAL A 182 6.74 -30.90 -15.21
CA VAL A 182 6.03 -29.97 -14.33
C VAL A 182 4.81 -29.37 -15.02
N SER A 183 3.76 -29.09 -14.25
CA SER A 183 2.58 -28.39 -14.76
C SER A 183 2.75 -26.89 -14.60
N VAL A 184 2.57 -26.17 -15.71
CA VAL A 184 2.62 -24.71 -15.78
C VAL A 184 1.19 -24.20 -15.94
N LEU A 185 0.72 -23.37 -15.02
CA LEU A 185 -0.61 -22.77 -15.04
C LEU A 185 -0.49 -21.26 -15.23
N ASN A 186 -0.86 -20.77 -16.41
CA ASN A 186 -0.88 -19.36 -16.70
C ASN A 186 -2.22 -18.75 -16.26
N ARG A 187 -2.26 -18.08 -15.10
CA ARG A 187 -3.46 -17.39 -14.60
C ARG A 187 -3.58 -15.94 -15.07
N SER A 188 -2.62 -15.45 -15.86
CA SER A 188 -2.57 -14.07 -16.33
C SER A 188 -3.36 -13.88 -17.63
N ASN A 189 -3.64 -12.61 -17.96
CA ASN A 189 -4.28 -12.21 -19.22
C ASN A 189 -3.29 -12.19 -20.40
N GLU A 190 -2.00 -12.46 -20.17
CA GLU A 190 -0.93 -12.44 -21.18
C GLU A 190 -0.39 -13.85 -21.41
N ALA A 191 0.10 -14.15 -22.62
CA ALA A 191 0.66 -15.46 -22.92
C ALA A 191 2.05 -15.60 -22.30
N LYS A 192 2.34 -16.75 -21.68
CA LYS A 192 3.65 -17.03 -21.09
C LYS A 192 4.51 -17.88 -22.03
N VAL A 193 5.76 -17.49 -22.19
CA VAL A 193 6.77 -18.24 -22.96
C VAL A 193 7.90 -18.64 -22.02
N LEU A 194 8.08 -19.93 -21.79
CA LEU A 194 9.28 -20.48 -21.17
C LEU A 194 10.26 -20.84 -22.28
N ARG A 195 11.49 -20.33 -22.22
CA ARG A 195 12.52 -20.57 -23.24
C ARG A 195 13.43 -21.71 -22.81
N ARG A 196 13.96 -22.44 -23.79
CA ARG A 196 14.99 -23.45 -23.55
C ARG A 196 16.18 -22.80 -22.84
N GLY A 197 16.60 -23.37 -21.72
CA GLY A 197 17.71 -22.86 -20.91
C GLY A 197 17.30 -21.95 -19.75
N ASP A 198 16.02 -21.59 -19.62
CA ASP A 198 15.55 -20.80 -18.48
C ASP A 198 15.64 -21.61 -17.18
N VAL A 199 16.26 -21.04 -16.15
CA VAL A 199 16.30 -21.62 -14.81
C VAL A 199 15.02 -21.22 -14.07
N VAL A 200 14.13 -22.17 -13.84
CA VAL A 200 12.80 -21.92 -13.25
C VAL A 200 12.71 -22.29 -11.77
N GLY A 201 13.77 -22.87 -11.21
CA GLY A 201 13.80 -23.28 -9.80
C GLY A 201 15.10 -24.00 -9.44
N SER A 202 15.14 -24.54 -8.23
CA SER A 202 16.20 -25.41 -7.74
C SER A 202 15.63 -26.75 -7.27
N TRP A 203 16.44 -27.81 -7.35
CA TRP A 203 16.09 -29.13 -6.84
C TRP A 203 16.55 -29.28 -5.40
N SER A 204 15.70 -29.81 -4.53
CA SER A 204 16.05 -30.22 -3.17
C SER A 204 15.78 -31.72 -3.00
N ASN A 205 16.70 -32.38 -2.27
CA ASN A 205 16.63 -33.80 -1.91
C ASN A 205 16.37 -33.99 -0.41
N GLU A 206 15.71 -33.03 0.23
CA GLU A 206 15.25 -33.20 1.60
C GLU A 206 14.19 -34.30 1.64
N GLU A 207 14.45 -35.35 2.43
CA GLU A 207 13.64 -36.56 2.53
C GLU A 207 12.19 -36.20 2.94
N TRP A 208 11.29 -36.22 1.96
CA TRP A 208 9.86 -35.97 2.18
C TRP A 208 9.11 -37.29 2.16
N ILE A 209 8.44 -37.63 3.26
CA ILE A 209 7.58 -38.82 3.34
C ILE A 209 6.12 -38.39 3.11
N PRO A 210 5.48 -38.75 1.99
CA PRO A 210 4.04 -38.62 1.86
C PRO A 210 3.36 -39.61 2.80
N THR A 211 2.47 -39.13 3.66
CA THR A 211 1.46 -40.01 4.28
C THR A 211 0.37 -40.33 3.26
N GLN A 212 0.66 -41.23 2.34
CA GLN A 212 -0.38 -42.02 1.69
C GLN A 212 -0.19 -43.48 2.00
N GLY A 213 -1.22 -44.04 2.66
CA GLY A 213 -1.32 -45.45 2.99
C GLY A 213 -1.21 -45.70 4.48
N TRP A 214 -2.27 -45.39 5.23
CA TRP A 214 -2.90 -46.32 6.17
C TRP A 214 -4.40 -46.03 6.21
N GLU A 215 -5.18 -46.94 5.63
CA GLU A 215 -6.59 -47.08 5.93
C GLU A 215 -6.73 -47.62 7.36
N THR A 216 -7.42 -46.87 8.21
CA THR A 216 -8.45 -47.33 9.17
C THR A 216 -8.95 -46.03 9.83
N GLY A 217 -10.15 -45.52 9.58
CA GLY A 217 -11.38 -46.28 9.46
C GLY A 217 -11.99 -46.58 10.83
N THR A 218 -11.86 -45.70 11.83
CA THR A 218 -12.75 -45.59 13.01
C THR A 218 -12.47 -44.26 13.71
N ASP A 219 -13.16 -43.17 13.32
CA ASP A 219 -13.89 -42.31 14.27
C ASP A 219 -14.63 -41.21 13.50
N MET A 220 -15.79 -41.58 12.96
CA MET A 220 -16.83 -40.61 12.64
C MET A 220 -17.78 -40.65 13.82
N LEU A 221 -17.97 -39.50 14.48
CA LEU A 221 -18.92 -39.18 15.57
C LEU A 221 -18.34 -39.02 16.98
N GLU A 222 -17.43 -38.06 17.19
CA GLU A 222 -17.45 -37.30 18.45
C GLU A 222 -17.40 -35.80 18.15
N GLY A 223 -18.47 -35.11 18.54
CA GLY A 223 -18.52 -33.65 18.56
C GLY A 223 -17.58 -33.14 19.64
N GLY A 224 -16.31 -32.96 19.29
CA GLY A 224 -15.32 -32.34 20.15
C GLY A 224 -15.72 -30.88 20.41
N THR A 225 -16.09 -30.59 21.66
CA THR A 225 -16.08 -29.24 22.22
C THR A 225 -14.75 -28.57 21.89
N ARG A 226 -14.78 -27.41 21.22
CA ARG A 226 -13.60 -26.56 20.97
C ARG A 226 -12.89 -26.33 22.31
N GLU A 227 -11.74 -26.96 22.52
CA GLU A 227 -10.89 -26.67 23.69
C GLU A 227 -10.55 -25.17 23.69
N GLU A 228 -10.75 -24.52 24.84
CA GLU A 228 -10.30 -23.15 25.05
C GLU A 228 -8.77 -23.11 24.98
N ILE A 229 -8.24 -22.45 23.96
CA ILE A 229 -6.80 -22.33 23.77
C ILE A 229 -6.25 -21.33 24.80
N ASP A 230 -5.44 -21.79 25.75
CA ASP A 230 -4.74 -20.99 26.78
C ASP A 230 -3.46 -20.34 26.21
N ASP A 231 -3.53 -19.02 25.98
CA ASP A 231 -2.41 -18.24 25.42
C ASP A 231 -1.22 -18.08 26.38
N GLN A 232 -1.46 -18.11 27.69
CA GLN A 232 -0.40 -17.95 28.71
C GLN A 232 0.46 -19.21 28.78
N LYS A 233 -0.17 -20.38 28.73
CA LYS A 233 0.52 -21.68 28.68
C LYS A 233 1.37 -21.80 27.41
N ARG A 234 0.80 -21.47 26.25
CA ARG A 234 1.52 -21.45 24.95
C ARG A 234 2.72 -20.51 24.93
N ALA A 235 2.57 -19.30 25.47
CA ALA A 235 3.68 -18.35 25.54
C ALA A 235 4.82 -18.88 26.42
N THR A 236 4.49 -19.54 27.53
CA THR A 236 5.46 -20.12 28.46
C THR A 236 6.22 -21.30 27.82
N GLU A 237 5.52 -22.18 27.11
CA GLU A 237 6.11 -23.31 26.38
C GLU A 237 7.00 -22.84 25.22
N ALA A 238 6.60 -21.80 24.49
CA ALA A 238 7.38 -21.22 23.40
C ALA A 238 8.64 -20.48 23.88
N ILE A 239 8.59 -19.81 25.04
CA ILE A 239 9.76 -19.18 25.68
C ILE A 239 10.76 -20.25 26.13
N ALA A 240 10.30 -21.38 26.67
CA ALA A 240 11.16 -22.47 27.12
C ALA A 240 11.94 -23.16 25.98
N ALA A 241 11.43 -23.08 24.73
CA ALA A 241 12.04 -23.70 23.55
C ALA A 241 12.93 -22.75 22.71
N ALA A 242 13.16 -21.51 23.12
CA ALA A 242 13.87 -20.52 22.31
C ALA A 242 15.40 -20.55 22.51
N ARG A 243 16.18 -20.69 21.41
CA ARG A 243 17.62 -20.38 21.35
C ARG A 243 17.90 -19.22 20.37
N PRO A 244 18.95 -18.41 20.57
CA PRO A 244 19.09 -17.10 19.91
C PRO A 244 19.65 -17.10 18.48
N GLU A 245 20.15 -18.21 17.95
CA GLU A 245 21.19 -18.14 16.90
C GLU A 245 20.74 -18.33 15.44
N ASP A 246 19.46 -18.50 15.11
CA ASP A 246 18.97 -18.42 13.71
C ASP A 246 17.51 -17.91 13.67
N ALA A 247 17.33 -16.60 13.63
CA ALA A 247 16.00 -15.97 13.65
C ALA A 247 15.41 -15.83 12.23
N ASP A 248 14.77 -16.89 11.73
CA ASP A 248 13.91 -16.80 10.56
C ASP A 248 12.69 -15.91 10.85
N ASN A 249 12.73 -14.68 10.36
CA ASN A 249 11.66 -13.69 10.49
C ASN A 249 10.62 -13.77 9.36
N SER A 250 10.67 -14.78 8.49
CA SER A 250 9.78 -14.90 7.33
C SER A 250 8.29 -14.96 7.73
N ALA A 251 7.98 -15.53 8.89
CA ALA A 251 6.62 -15.60 9.43
C ALA A 251 6.02 -14.21 9.73
N LEU A 252 6.86 -13.21 10.01
CA LEU A 252 6.42 -11.84 10.33
C LEU A 252 6.11 -10.99 9.09
N LEU A 253 6.46 -11.46 7.89
CA LEU A 253 6.16 -10.74 6.65
C LEU A 253 4.65 -10.65 6.43
N ILE A 254 4.15 -9.50 5.98
CA ILE A 254 2.70 -9.29 5.77
C ILE A 254 2.11 -10.22 4.70
N PHE A 255 2.93 -10.71 3.77
CA PHE A 255 2.54 -11.69 2.75
C PHE A 255 2.74 -13.14 3.17
N PHE A 256 3.18 -13.40 4.41
CA PHE A 256 3.39 -14.74 4.92
C PHE A 256 2.12 -15.59 4.77
N VAL A 257 2.27 -16.72 4.09
CA VAL A 257 1.24 -17.75 3.96
C VAL A 257 1.61 -18.88 4.90
N CYS A 258 0.78 -19.11 5.91
CA CYS A 258 1.02 -20.19 6.86
C CYS A 258 1.09 -21.54 6.13
N PRO A 259 2.10 -22.39 6.38
CA PRO A 259 2.21 -23.71 5.76
C PRO A 259 1.18 -24.73 6.29
N GLY A 260 0.42 -24.40 7.34
CA GLY A 260 -0.51 -25.32 8.03
C GLY A 260 0.16 -26.02 9.21
N ALA A 261 -0.58 -26.92 9.87
CA ALA A 261 -0.02 -27.76 10.93
C ALA A 261 0.99 -28.76 10.35
N GLY A 262 2.08 -29.02 11.07
CA GLY A 262 3.11 -29.95 10.60
C GLY A 262 4.41 -29.92 11.41
N ARG A 263 5.36 -30.79 11.03
CA ARG A 263 6.68 -30.92 11.63
C ARG A 263 7.74 -30.18 10.81
N ARG A 264 8.53 -29.31 11.43
CA ARG A 264 9.75 -28.76 10.83
C ARG A 264 10.98 -29.32 11.56
N SER A 265 11.94 -29.83 10.79
CA SER A 265 13.24 -30.25 11.31
C SER A 265 14.26 -29.15 11.01
N ASN A 266 14.73 -28.45 12.04
CA ASN A 266 15.84 -27.49 11.91
C ASN A 266 17.18 -28.19 12.23
N GLY A 267 17.46 -29.31 11.56
CA GLY A 267 18.74 -30.02 11.61
C GLY A 267 19.09 -30.75 12.92
N HIS A 268 18.53 -30.36 14.07
CA HIS A 268 18.80 -31.02 15.37
C HIS A 268 17.56 -31.25 16.26
N GLU A 269 16.42 -30.60 16.01
CA GLU A 269 15.16 -30.84 16.75
C GLU A 269 13.96 -30.84 15.78
N ILE A 270 12.98 -31.70 16.04
CA ILE A 270 11.69 -31.76 15.34
C ILE A 270 10.73 -30.87 16.13
N GLU A 271 10.37 -29.72 15.58
CA GLU A 271 9.33 -28.87 16.15
C GLU A 271 7.99 -29.18 15.49
N ASP A 272 7.01 -29.61 16.29
CA ASP A 272 5.60 -29.65 15.91
C ASP A 272 5.04 -28.22 15.92
N TYR A 273 4.27 -27.87 14.88
CA TYR A 273 3.55 -26.60 14.76
C TYR A 273 2.05 -26.86 14.66
N GLY A 274 1.27 -26.32 15.60
CA GLY A 274 -0.18 -26.21 15.55
C GLY A 274 -0.63 -24.94 14.82
N CYS A 275 -1.25 -25.08 13.65
CA CYS A 275 -1.75 -23.93 12.88
C CYS A 275 -3.10 -24.26 12.25
N SER A 276 -4.14 -23.50 12.58
CA SER A 276 -5.50 -23.69 12.06
C SER A 276 -5.90 -22.67 11.01
N VAL A 277 -5.09 -21.62 10.77
CA VAL A 277 -5.43 -20.48 9.88
C VAL A 277 -5.99 -20.90 8.52
N ARG A 278 -5.50 -21.98 7.90
CA ARG A 278 -5.94 -22.45 6.57
C ARG A 278 -7.37 -22.96 6.53
N ASP A 279 -7.87 -23.44 7.67
CA ASP A 279 -9.22 -23.98 7.81
C ASP A 279 -10.22 -22.92 8.27
N LEU A 280 -9.72 -21.76 8.71
CA LEU A 280 -10.55 -20.65 9.15
C LEU A 280 -11.11 -19.86 7.97
N THR A 281 -12.26 -19.27 8.23
CA THR A 281 -12.99 -18.41 7.31
C THR A 281 -13.21 -17.05 7.95
N PHE A 282 -13.71 -16.08 7.19
CA PHE A 282 -14.04 -14.77 7.74
C PHE A 282 -15.13 -14.85 8.82
N ALA A 283 -15.96 -15.92 8.84
CA ALA A 283 -16.88 -16.18 9.94
C ALA A 283 -16.18 -16.43 11.28
N ASP A 284 -14.95 -16.95 11.28
CA ASP A 284 -14.16 -17.14 12.51
C ASP A 284 -13.54 -15.83 13.01
N VAL A 285 -13.34 -14.87 12.10
CA VAL A 285 -12.84 -13.53 12.38
C VAL A 285 -13.97 -12.63 12.90
N VAL A 286 -15.15 -12.72 12.29
CA VAL A 286 -16.34 -11.95 12.64
C VAL A 286 -17.55 -12.87 12.78
N PRO A 287 -17.74 -13.53 13.95
CA PRO A 287 -18.80 -14.51 14.15
C PRO A 287 -20.21 -13.96 13.95
N CYS A 288 -20.41 -12.66 14.20
CA CYS A 288 -21.68 -11.96 14.09
C CYS A 288 -22.07 -11.52 12.66
N GLU A 289 -21.20 -11.67 11.66
CA GLU A 289 -21.58 -11.39 10.27
C GLU A 289 -22.68 -12.36 9.84
N LEU A 290 -23.73 -11.87 9.20
CA LEU A 290 -24.89 -12.66 8.77
C LEU A 290 -24.79 -13.07 7.31
N ASP A 291 -24.00 -12.36 6.51
CA ASP A 291 -23.87 -12.58 5.08
C ASP A 291 -23.15 -13.91 4.74
N PRO A 292 -23.84 -14.90 4.13
CA PRO A 292 -23.25 -16.22 3.87
C PRO A 292 -22.01 -16.16 2.96
N VAL A 293 -22.01 -15.21 2.02
CA VAL A 293 -20.92 -15.03 1.08
C VAL A 293 -19.67 -14.53 1.80
N VAL A 294 -19.80 -13.44 2.57
CA VAL A 294 -18.70 -12.85 3.33
C VAL A 294 -18.18 -13.85 4.36
N ARG A 295 -19.07 -14.53 5.08
CA ARG A 295 -18.73 -15.56 6.07
C ARG A 295 -17.84 -16.67 5.49
N SER A 296 -18.13 -17.12 4.27
CA SER A 296 -17.41 -18.22 3.62
C SER A 296 -16.03 -17.85 3.05
N LEU A 297 -15.65 -16.57 3.06
CA LEU A 297 -14.39 -16.13 2.47
C LEU A 297 -13.20 -16.71 3.24
N LYS A 298 -12.24 -17.26 2.49
CA LYS A 298 -10.97 -17.75 3.01
C LYS A 298 -9.88 -16.71 2.80
N PHE A 299 -8.91 -16.69 3.71
CA PHE A 299 -7.71 -15.88 3.61
C PHE A 299 -6.48 -16.77 3.76
N SER A 300 -5.43 -16.44 3.02
CA SER A 300 -4.20 -17.25 2.97
C SER A 300 -3.00 -16.54 3.58
N SER A 301 -3.03 -15.21 3.67
CA SER A 301 -1.95 -14.38 4.22
C SER A 301 -2.48 -13.28 5.14
N ILE A 302 -1.58 -12.72 5.96
CA ILE A 302 -1.89 -11.58 6.84
C ILE A 302 -2.43 -10.40 6.02
N PHE A 303 -1.83 -10.12 4.86
CA PHE A 303 -2.29 -9.08 3.93
C PHE A 303 -3.73 -9.31 3.47
N SER A 304 -4.06 -10.53 3.04
CA SER A 304 -5.42 -10.85 2.56
C SER A 304 -6.46 -10.68 3.66
N LEU A 305 -6.15 -11.09 4.90
CA LEU A 305 -7.03 -10.88 6.05
C LEU A 305 -7.14 -9.38 6.40
N ALA A 306 -6.03 -8.66 6.42
CA ALA A 306 -6.01 -7.22 6.71
C ALA A 306 -6.84 -6.42 5.69
N GLN A 307 -6.77 -6.79 4.41
CA GLN A 307 -7.60 -6.23 3.35
C GLN A 307 -9.08 -6.51 3.59
N MET A 308 -9.44 -7.76 3.90
CA MET A 308 -10.83 -8.14 4.19
C MET A 308 -11.39 -7.37 5.39
N ILE A 309 -10.66 -7.31 6.52
CA ILE A 309 -11.05 -6.54 7.70
C ILE A 309 -11.19 -5.05 7.33
N SER A 310 -10.22 -4.50 6.61
CA SER A 310 -10.24 -3.10 6.19
C SER A 310 -11.51 -2.80 5.37
N ILE A 311 -11.84 -3.61 4.37
CA ILE A 311 -13.05 -3.41 3.56
C ILE A 311 -14.31 -3.57 4.42
N TYR A 312 -14.35 -4.60 5.27
CA TYR A 312 -15.49 -4.91 6.12
C TYR A 312 -15.89 -3.74 7.02
N GLU A 313 -14.90 -3.09 7.65
CA GLU A 313 -15.09 -1.95 8.56
C GLU A 313 -15.36 -0.63 7.82
N ASN A 314 -15.11 -0.58 6.50
CA ASN A 314 -15.11 0.68 5.76
C ASN A 314 -16.19 0.79 4.68
N GLU A 315 -16.71 -0.30 4.11
CA GLU A 315 -17.73 -0.26 3.05
C GLU A 315 -19.12 -0.58 3.59
N VAL A 316 -20.02 0.41 3.57
CA VAL A 316 -21.40 0.29 4.09
C VAL A 316 -22.30 -0.52 3.16
N ASP A 317 -22.07 -0.41 1.85
CA ASP A 317 -22.87 -1.10 0.85
C ASP A 317 -22.53 -2.59 0.85
N VAL A 318 -23.53 -3.43 1.13
CA VAL A 318 -23.35 -4.87 1.31
C VAL A 318 -22.88 -5.53 0.01
N ASP A 319 -23.44 -5.17 -1.14
CA ASP A 319 -23.09 -5.77 -2.43
C ASP A 319 -21.69 -5.36 -2.87
N LYS A 320 -21.37 -4.08 -2.70
CA LYS A 320 -20.02 -3.57 -2.97
C LYS A 320 -19.01 -4.17 -2.00
N LYS A 321 -19.33 -4.31 -0.72
CA LYS A 321 -18.48 -4.99 0.27
C LYS A 321 -18.19 -6.42 -0.17
N ARG A 322 -19.22 -7.21 -0.50
CA ARG A 322 -19.07 -8.58 -1.03
C ARG A 322 -18.15 -8.61 -2.24
N TYR A 323 -18.35 -7.71 -3.20
CA TYR A 323 -17.54 -7.63 -4.41
C TYR A 323 -16.07 -7.29 -4.11
N LEU A 324 -15.83 -6.26 -3.29
CA LEU A 324 -14.49 -5.78 -2.96
C LEU A 324 -13.70 -6.82 -2.14
N MET A 325 -14.33 -7.45 -1.14
CA MET A 325 -13.68 -8.50 -0.33
C MET A 325 -13.31 -9.75 -1.13
N ARG A 326 -13.98 -9.99 -2.27
CA ARG A 326 -13.65 -11.08 -3.21
C ARG A 326 -12.58 -10.72 -4.23
N THR A 327 -12.23 -9.44 -4.36
CA THR A 327 -11.37 -8.94 -5.43
C THR A 327 -9.94 -8.78 -4.93
N PRO A 328 -9.01 -9.71 -5.22
CA PRO A 328 -7.67 -9.69 -4.64
C PRO A 328 -6.83 -8.48 -5.10
N SER A 329 -7.16 -7.93 -6.28
CA SER A 329 -6.49 -6.76 -6.85
C SER A 329 -6.90 -5.43 -6.21
N TYR A 330 -7.92 -5.41 -5.34
CA TYR A 330 -8.36 -4.18 -4.69
C TYR A 330 -7.50 -3.86 -3.46
N ASN A 331 -6.42 -3.11 -3.66
CA ASN A 331 -5.41 -2.85 -2.63
C ASN A 331 -5.82 -1.80 -1.59
N PHE A 332 -6.91 -2.05 -0.85
CA PHE A 332 -7.34 -1.23 0.27
C PHE A 332 -7.00 -1.92 1.60
N VAL A 333 -6.01 -1.39 2.30
CA VAL A 333 -5.56 -1.87 3.61
C VAL A 333 -5.38 -0.68 4.54
N THR A 334 -5.97 -0.78 5.72
CA THR A 334 -5.85 0.20 6.81
C THR A 334 -4.85 -0.29 7.85
N ILE A 335 -4.28 0.64 8.63
CA ILE A 335 -3.38 0.26 9.73
C ILE A 335 -4.13 -0.62 10.74
N SER A 336 -5.36 -0.23 11.11
CA SER A 336 -6.18 -1.01 12.05
C SER A 336 -6.48 -2.43 11.53
N GLY A 337 -6.77 -2.57 10.23
CA GLY A 337 -6.96 -3.90 9.63
C GLY A 337 -5.71 -4.77 9.73
N VAL A 338 -4.52 -4.19 9.59
CA VAL A 338 -3.24 -4.92 9.74
C VAL A 338 -2.98 -5.30 11.19
N GLU A 339 -3.15 -4.37 12.13
CA GLU A 339 -3.04 -4.62 13.58
C GLU A 339 -3.92 -5.80 14.02
N LYS A 340 -5.16 -5.84 13.53
CA LYS A 340 -6.13 -6.91 13.79
C LYS A 340 -5.75 -8.22 13.10
N ALA A 341 -5.26 -8.18 11.85
CA ALA A 341 -4.85 -9.38 11.14
C ALA A 341 -3.62 -10.05 11.80
N TYR A 342 -2.62 -9.28 12.24
CA TYR A 342 -1.46 -9.81 12.95
C TYR A 342 -1.84 -10.42 14.30
N THR A 343 -2.72 -9.79 15.07
CA THR A 343 -3.22 -10.35 16.34
C THR A 343 -4.04 -11.61 16.12
N PHE A 344 -4.87 -11.68 15.08
CA PHE A 344 -5.59 -12.90 14.69
C PHE A 344 -4.63 -14.04 14.32
N PHE A 345 -3.63 -13.77 13.47
CA PHE A 345 -2.64 -14.79 13.11
C PHE A 345 -1.81 -15.19 14.32
N LYS A 346 -1.46 -14.29 15.24
CA LYS A 346 -0.73 -14.61 16.48
C LYS A 346 -1.52 -15.64 17.31
N ARG A 347 -2.84 -15.53 17.31
CA ARG A 347 -3.74 -16.48 17.99
C ARG A 347 -3.74 -17.85 17.31
N HIS A 348 -3.84 -17.91 15.99
CA HIS A 348 -4.15 -19.14 15.24
C HIS A 348 -2.96 -19.76 14.48
N CYS A 349 -1.79 -19.13 14.51
CA CYS A 349 -0.58 -19.57 13.82
C CYS A 349 0.63 -19.60 14.77
N GLU A 350 1.06 -20.79 15.18
CA GLU A 350 2.25 -20.95 16.01
C GLU A 350 3.54 -20.47 15.34
N HIS A 351 3.64 -20.52 14.01
CA HIS A 351 4.79 -19.95 13.31
C HIS A 351 4.91 -18.45 13.61
N LEU A 352 3.80 -17.70 13.46
CA LEU A 352 3.82 -16.26 13.75
C LEU A 352 4.03 -16.01 15.25
N LEU A 353 3.37 -16.76 16.14
CA LEU A 353 3.53 -16.61 17.58
C LEU A 353 4.97 -16.79 18.03
N LYS A 354 5.60 -17.92 17.66
CA LYS A 354 6.98 -18.24 18.05
C LYS A 354 7.94 -17.19 17.51
N THR A 355 7.79 -16.76 16.25
CA THR A 355 8.63 -15.72 15.69
C THR A 355 8.41 -14.37 16.37
N LEU A 356 7.16 -13.98 16.71
CA LEU A 356 6.88 -12.75 17.46
C LEU A 356 7.52 -12.76 18.86
N LEU A 357 7.54 -13.91 19.55
CA LEU A 357 8.15 -14.05 20.87
C LEU A 357 9.68 -13.98 20.83
N ARG A 358 10.30 -14.41 19.72
CA ARG A 358 11.76 -14.34 19.50
C ARG A 358 12.22 -12.98 18.95
N HIS A 359 11.29 -12.21 18.40
CA HIS A 359 11.60 -10.94 17.74
C HIS A 359 11.96 -9.84 18.75
N ASP A 360 13.07 -9.15 18.52
CA ASP A 360 13.63 -8.11 19.39
C ASP A 360 12.93 -6.73 19.26
N GLY A 361 11.96 -6.62 18.34
CA GLY A 361 11.25 -5.38 18.05
C GLY A 361 11.92 -4.50 16.98
N SER A 362 12.99 -4.98 16.35
CA SER A 362 13.63 -4.32 15.21
C SER A 362 12.69 -4.21 13.99
N ASN A 363 13.03 -3.34 13.04
CA ASN A 363 12.18 -3.17 11.85
C ASN A 363 12.49 -4.25 10.81
N ILE A 364 11.43 -4.83 10.25
CA ILE A 364 11.50 -5.74 9.10
C ILE A 364 11.33 -4.95 7.81
N ALA A 365 12.20 -5.24 6.84
CA ALA A 365 12.14 -4.68 5.50
C ALA A 365 11.67 -5.75 4.50
N ILE A 366 10.61 -5.44 3.77
CA ILE A 366 10.14 -6.21 2.63
C ILE A 366 11.02 -5.83 1.43
N ILE A 367 11.72 -6.82 0.86
CA ILE A 367 12.70 -6.63 -0.21
C ILE A 367 12.05 -6.82 -1.61
N ALA A 368 10.90 -7.50 -1.67
CA ALA A 368 10.12 -7.69 -2.90
C ALA A 368 8.63 -7.50 -2.59
N LYS A 369 7.93 -6.77 -3.46
CA LYS A 369 6.47 -6.70 -3.41
C LYS A 369 5.88 -7.85 -4.21
N ASP A 370 4.87 -8.52 -3.66
CA ASP A 370 3.92 -9.28 -4.48
C ASP A 370 3.20 -8.32 -5.45
N ALA A 371 2.34 -8.82 -6.34
CA ALA A 371 1.60 -8.05 -7.35
C ALA A 371 0.54 -7.06 -6.77
N VAL A 372 0.86 -6.41 -5.66
CA VAL A 372 0.10 -5.38 -4.95
C VAL A 372 0.58 -4.00 -5.42
N ASP A 373 -0.37 -3.15 -5.79
CA ASP A 373 -0.16 -1.76 -6.17
C ASP A 373 -0.01 -0.89 -4.90
N MET A 374 1.12 -1.09 -4.20
CA MET A 374 1.47 -0.37 -2.98
C MET A 374 2.99 -0.12 -2.93
N GLU A 375 3.39 1.05 -2.45
CA GLU A 375 4.80 1.41 -2.29
C GLU A 375 5.46 0.55 -1.19
N LEU A 376 6.72 0.14 -1.37
CA LEU A 376 7.44 -0.70 -0.39
C LEU A 376 7.55 -0.03 0.98
N ALA A 377 7.78 1.29 1.02
CA ALA A 377 7.81 2.04 2.28
C ALA A 377 6.49 1.90 3.05
N GLN A 378 5.36 2.00 2.34
CA GLN A 378 4.03 1.83 2.93
C GLN A 378 3.81 0.41 3.44
N LEU A 379 4.24 -0.61 2.69
CA LEU A 379 4.15 -2.00 3.13
C LEU A 379 5.00 -2.27 4.37
N ASN A 380 6.21 -1.69 4.44
CA ASN A 380 7.08 -1.77 5.62
C ASN A 380 6.44 -1.10 6.83
N ASP A 381 5.84 0.08 6.66
CA ASP A 381 5.16 0.79 7.74
C ASP A 381 3.97 -0.01 8.28
N LEU A 382 3.16 -0.61 7.41
CA LEU A 382 2.04 -1.47 7.78
C LEU A 382 2.53 -2.71 8.54
N THR A 383 3.52 -3.41 8.00
CA THR A 383 4.11 -4.63 8.59
C THR A 383 4.64 -4.35 9.99
N ASN A 384 5.51 -3.35 10.12
CA ASN A 384 6.15 -3.02 11.40
C ASN A 384 5.14 -2.50 12.43
N THR A 385 4.13 -1.74 12.01
CA THR A 385 3.04 -1.34 12.90
C THR A 385 2.25 -2.56 13.40
N GLY A 386 1.90 -3.48 12.50
CA GLY A 386 1.20 -4.72 12.85
C GLY A 386 1.96 -5.61 13.82
N ILE A 387 3.28 -5.78 13.60
CA ILE A 387 4.17 -6.55 14.49
C ILE A 387 4.18 -5.94 15.90
N ARG A 388 4.48 -4.64 16.03
CA ARG A 388 4.55 -3.97 17.34
C ARG A 388 3.22 -4.02 18.09
N TYR A 389 2.11 -3.89 17.36
CA TYR A 389 0.78 -3.99 17.95
C TYR A 389 0.51 -5.42 18.48
N ALA A 390 0.77 -6.45 17.67
CA ALA A 390 0.56 -7.83 18.06
C ALA A 390 1.49 -8.31 19.20
N MET A 391 2.69 -7.72 19.35
CA MET A 391 3.56 -8.00 20.50
C MET A 391 2.94 -7.58 21.84
N THR A 392 2.04 -6.58 21.84
CA THR A 392 1.51 -5.95 23.07
C THR A 392 0.02 -6.21 23.32
N HIS A 393 -0.70 -6.79 22.35
CA HIS A 393 -2.15 -7.02 22.43
C HIS A 393 -2.50 -8.50 22.19
N SER A 394 -3.66 -8.90 22.72
CA SER A 394 -4.24 -10.24 22.54
C SER A 394 -5.52 -10.16 21.70
N TRP A 395 -5.89 -11.27 21.04
CA TRP A 395 -7.03 -11.28 20.12
C TRP A 395 -8.38 -11.04 20.84
N GLU A 396 -8.48 -11.44 22.10
CA GLU A 396 -9.67 -11.31 22.94
C GLU A 396 -10.06 -9.84 23.20
N GLU A 397 -9.10 -8.92 23.07
CA GLU A 397 -9.29 -7.48 23.24
C GLU A 397 -9.77 -6.81 21.95
N ILE A 398 -9.75 -7.53 20.83
CA ILE A 398 -10.04 -7.00 19.50
C ILE A 398 -11.52 -7.12 19.19
N SER A 399 -12.11 -6.00 18.77
CA SER A 399 -13.45 -5.95 18.20
C SER A 399 -13.38 -5.58 16.72
N ILE A 400 -14.12 -6.33 15.91
CA ILE A 400 -14.40 -6.00 14.51
C ILE A 400 -15.89 -5.74 14.40
N GLU A 401 -16.24 -4.49 14.17
CA GLU A 401 -17.62 -4.08 13.98
C GLU A 401 -17.87 -3.75 12.51
N GLY A 402 -19.11 -3.96 12.07
CA GLY A 402 -19.54 -3.45 10.77
C GLY A 402 -19.41 -1.91 10.70
N PRO A 403 -19.50 -1.32 9.51
CA PRO A 403 -19.22 0.09 9.30
C PRO A 403 -20.33 0.97 9.89
N LYS A 404 -20.22 1.32 11.18
CA LYS A 404 -21.07 2.32 11.85
C LYS A 404 -20.50 3.72 11.67
N LYS A 405 -20.33 4.12 10.41
CA LYS A 405 -19.55 5.31 10.09
C LYS A 405 -20.35 6.59 10.25
N GLN A 406 -20.04 7.35 11.30
CA GLN A 406 -20.59 8.69 11.50
C GLN A 406 -19.86 9.73 10.65
N THR A 407 -20.60 10.75 10.22
CA THR A 407 -20.01 11.95 9.63
C THR A 407 -19.89 13.03 10.71
N LEU A 408 -18.67 13.40 11.05
CA LEU A 408 -18.38 14.48 11.98
C LEU A 408 -18.09 15.77 11.19
N ILE A 409 -18.87 16.82 11.42
CA ILE A 409 -18.63 18.15 10.85
C ILE A 409 -18.13 19.08 11.96
N MET A 410 -16.84 19.36 11.93
CA MET A 410 -16.14 20.26 12.83
C MET A 410 -16.24 21.69 12.30
N VAL A 411 -16.96 22.55 13.02
CA VAL A 411 -17.23 23.92 12.59
C VAL A 411 -16.72 24.95 13.61
N PRO A 412 -16.25 26.13 13.17
CA PRO A 412 -15.73 27.13 14.10
C PRO A 412 -16.83 27.69 14.99
N ASN A 413 -16.45 28.18 16.18
CA ASN A 413 -17.38 28.69 17.19
C ASN A 413 -18.32 29.81 16.69
N GLY A 414 -17.92 30.54 15.65
CA GLY A 414 -18.76 31.57 15.03
C GLY A 414 -20.06 31.04 14.44
N VAL A 415 -20.10 29.78 14.01
CA VAL A 415 -21.29 29.14 13.44
C VAL A 415 -21.99 28.19 14.42
N ARG A 416 -21.70 28.28 15.73
CA ARG A 416 -22.36 27.48 16.79
C ARG A 416 -23.89 27.62 16.83
N GLY A 417 -24.44 28.64 16.18
CA GLY A 417 -25.88 28.88 16.02
C GLY A 417 -26.54 28.08 14.87
N CYS A 418 -25.80 27.21 14.18
CA CYS A 418 -26.27 26.47 13.01
C CYS A 418 -27.54 25.62 13.26
N ALA A 419 -27.71 25.05 14.46
CA ALA A 419 -28.91 24.30 14.84
C ALA A 419 -30.24 25.10 14.73
N ARG A 420 -30.16 26.43 14.57
CA ARG A 420 -31.33 27.27 14.29
C ARG A 420 -31.81 27.20 12.84
N VAL A 421 -30.96 26.76 11.91
CA VAL A 421 -31.21 26.84 10.46
C VAL A 421 -31.08 25.50 9.76
N LEU A 422 -30.68 24.45 10.47
CA LEU A 422 -30.58 23.11 9.93
C LEU A 422 -30.93 22.04 10.97
N ARG A 423 -31.29 20.85 10.49
CA ARG A 423 -31.27 19.60 11.26
C ARG A 423 -30.29 18.62 10.61
N ALA A 424 -29.39 18.06 11.41
CA ALA A 424 -28.49 17.02 10.93
C ALA A 424 -29.25 15.70 10.68
N GLU A 425 -28.79 14.92 9.72
CA GLU A 425 -29.26 13.54 9.53
C GLU A 425 -28.77 12.66 10.70
N ASP A 426 -29.41 11.50 10.92
CA ASP A 426 -29.17 10.64 12.10
C ASP A 426 -27.71 10.19 12.29
N ASN A 427 -26.96 10.04 11.19
CA ASN A 427 -25.55 9.64 11.19
C ASN A 427 -24.57 10.82 11.09
N VAL A 428 -25.05 12.05 11.22
CA VAL A 428 -24.25 13.27 11.08
C VAL A 428 -24.21 14.05 12.39
N THR A 429 -23.01 14.27 12.92
CA THR A 429 -22.80 15.09 14.11
C THR A 429 -22.12 16.39 13.74
N ILE A 430 -22.72 17.53 14.07
CA ILE A 430 -22.15 18.86 13.82
C ILE A 430 -21.68 19.45 15.15
N SER A 431 -20.36 19.56 15.29
CA SER A 431 -19.70 19.98 16.52
C SER A 431 -18.97 21.29 16.34
N ALA A 432 -19.39 22.31 17.07
CA ALA A 432 -18.73 23.61 17.08
C ALA A 432 -17.53 23.58 18.04
N TYR A 433 -16.34 23.95 17.56
CA TYR A 433 -15.13 24.02 18.37
C TYR A 433 -14.74 25.46 18.70
N ARG A 434 -14.26 25.69 19.93
CA ARG A 434 -13.86 27.03 20.42
C ARG A 434 -12.40 27.37 20.15
N ASP A 435 -11.55 26.35 20.14
CA ASP A 435 -10.11 26.39 19.94
C ASP A 435 -9.67 25.04 19.36
N LEU A 436 -8.43 24.93 18.88
CA LEU A 436 -7.94 23.72 18.22
C LEU A 436 -7.73 22.56 19.21
N ARG A 437 -7.48 22.85 20.51
CA ARG A 437 -7.39 21.82 21.55
C ARG A 437 -8.73 21.14 21.77
N ASN A 438 -9.80 21.93 21.88
CA ASN A 438 -11.17 21.45 21.95
C ASN A 438 -11.57 20.72 20.67
N ALA A 439 -11.11 21.15 19.50
CA ALA A 439 -11.31 20.41 18.27
C ALA A 439 -10.65 19.02 18.35
N ALA A 440 -9.41 18.93 18.82
CA ALA A 440 -8.70 17.67 18.99
C ALA A 440 -9.39 16.74 20.02
N THR A 441 -9.85 17.27 21.14
CA THR A 441 -10.65 16.50 22.11
C THR A 441 -11.94 15.99 21.49
N THR A 442 -12.66 16.84 20.75
CA THR A 442 -13.93 16.46 20.10
C THR A 442 -13.72 15.32 19.11
N VAL A 443 -12.71 15.39 18.24
CA VAL A 443 -12.41 14.31 17.29
C VAL A 443 -12.04 13.01 18.00
N ARG A 444 -11.34 13.09 19.14
CA ARG A 444 -10.92 11.93 19.94
C ARG A 444 -12.09 11.21 20.61
N ASP A 445 -13.06 11.96 21.09
CA ASP A 445 -14.19 11.44 21.85
C ASP A 445 -15.24 10.78 20.94
N HIS A 446 -15.26 11.13 19.65
CA HIS A 446 -16.13 10.49 18.66
C HIS A 446 -15.50 9.17 18.18
N LYS A 447 -16.22 8.07 18.38
CA LYS A 447 -15.87 6.76 17.82
C LYS A 447 -16.41 6.64 16.38
N ASP A 448 -15.79 5.75 15.61
CA ASP A 448 -16.30 5.32 14.29
C ASP A 448 -16.52 6.45 13.28
N VAL A 449 -15.65 7.47 13.31
CA VAL A 449 -15.71 8.61 12.37
C VAL A 449 -15.31 8.14 10.98
N GLY A 450 -16.30 7.96 10.10
CA GLY A 450 -16.09 7.56 8.71
C GLY A 450 -15.77 8.73 7.79
N VAL A 451 -16.32 9.91 8.07
CA VAL A 451 -16.01 11.16 7.38
C VAL A 451 -15.83 12.25 8.43
N CYS A 452 -14.72 12.98 8.39
CA CYS A 452 -14.49 14.16 9.22
C CYS A 452 -14.31 15.37 8.32
N ILE A 453 -15.27 16.28 8.34
CA ILE A 453 -15.22 17.56 7.64
C ILE A 453 -14.71 18.61 8.63
N PHE A 454 -13.53 19.16 8.36
CA PHE A 454 -12.95 20.23 9.17
C PHE A 454 -13.07 21.57 8.44
N VAL A 455 -13.84 22.48 9.02
CA VAL A 455 -13.98 23.86 8.56
C VAL A 455 -12.96 24.73 9.28
N THR A 456 -12.15 25.52 8.57
CA THR A 456 -11.07 26.31 9.19
C THR A 456 -11.56 27.33 10.24
N PRO A 457 -10.72 27.69 11.23
CA PRO A 457 -11.11 28.63 12.28
C PRO A 457 -11.43 30.04 11.79
N THR A 458 -12.29 30.72 12.53
CA THR A 458 -12.67 32.13 12.35
C THR A 458 -12.22 32.93 13.60
N SER A 459 -10.93 33.21 13.69
CA SER A 459 -10.26 33.86 14.84
C SER A 459 -9.52 35.12 14.42
N GLU A 460 -9.40 36.11 15.31
CA GLU A 460 -8.59 37.30 15.04
C GLU A 460 -7.10 37.01 15.09
N LYS A 461 -6.68 36.12 15.98
CA LYS A 461 -5.28 35.71 16.14
C LYS A 461 -5.03 34.32 15.55
N PRO A 462 -3.86 34.09 14.92
CA PRO A 462 -3.45 32.75 14.53
C PRO A 462 -3.28 31.85 15.75
N TYR A 463 -3.46 30.54 15.55
CA TYR A 463 -3.18 29.54 16.57
C TYR A 463 -1.71 29.11 16.53
N ASP A 464 -1.19 28.66 17.67
CA ASP A 464 0.17 28.15 17.78
C ASP A 464 0.34 26.84 17.00
N ALA A 465 1.55 26.63 16.46
CA ALA A 465 1.90 25.41 15.73
C ALA A 465 1.63 24.14 16.56
N ALA A 466 1.88 24.18 17.87
CA ALA A 466 1.63 23.05 18.76
C ALA A 466 0.16 22.62 18.80
N GLU A 467 -0.79 23.56 18.67
CA GLU A 467 -2.22 23.24 18.68
C GLU A 467 -2.66 22.60 17.35
N TRP A 468 -2.13 23.11 16.23
CA TRP A 468 -2.31 22.47 14.92
C TRP A 468 -1.75 21.05 14.91
N GLN A 469 -0.57 20.82 15.50
CA GLN A 469 0.02 19.48 15.60
C GLN A 469 -0.82 18.53 16.46
N ALA A 470 -1.35 19.00 17.59
CA ALA A 470 -2.21 18.19 18.45
C ALA A 470 -3.50 17.74 17.73
N LEU A 471 -4.10 18.63 16.93
CA LEU A 471 -5.24 18.29 16.08
C LEU A 471 -4.82 17.34 14.96
N ALA A 472 -3.69 17.58 14.29
CA ALA A 472 -3.15 16.72 13.24
C ALA A 472 -3.01 15.28 13.70
N MET A 473 -2.43 15.05 14.88
CA MET A 473 -2.24 13.71 15.44
C MET A 473 -3.57 12.98 15.66
N THR A 474 -4.59 13.70 16.15
CA THR A 474 -5.91 13.10 16.39
C THR A 474 -6.61 12.77 15.07
N MET A 475 -6.57 13.66 14.09
CA MET A 475 -7.15 13.42 12.76
C MET A 475 -6.38 12.34 11.98
N THR A 476 -5.07 12.23 12.17
CA THR A 476 -4.25 11.15 11.59
C THR A 476 -4.75 9.78 12.06
N LYS A 477 -5.16 9.64 13.33
CA LYS A 477 -5.78 8.41 13.82
C LYS A 477 -7.06 8.07 13.04
N VAL A 478 -7.94 9.06 12.82
CA VAL A 478 -9.16 8.88 12.02
C VAL A 478 -8.82 8.41 10.60
N ALA A 479 -7.86 9.05 9.94
CA ALA A 479 -7.42 8.63 8.61
C ALA A 479 -6.90 7.19 8.60
N ARG A 480 -6.03 6.83 9.55
CA ARG A 480 -5.43 5.49 9.69
C ARG A 480 -6.46 4.38 9.92
N CYS A 481 -7.59 4.70 10.54
CA CYS A 481 -8.75 3.82 10.67
C CYS A 481 -9.63 3.78 9.40
N GLY A 482 -9.20 4.39 8.29
CA GLY A 482 -9.91 4.43 7.01
C GLY A 482 -10.99 5.52 6.93
N GLY A 483 -11.00 6.48 7.86
CA GLY A 483 -11.86 7.66 7.79
C GLY A 483 -11.41 8.63 6.70
N LYS A 484 -12.38 9.28 6.03
CA LYS A 484 -12.13 10.33 5.04
C LYS A 484 -12.07 11.70 5.71
N LEU A 485 -10.98 12.43 5.52
CA LEU A 485 -10.81 13.79 6.03
C LEU A 485 -11.03 14.79 4.89
N LEU A 486 -11.90 15.76 5.12
CA LEU A 486 -12.20 16.84 4.17
C LEU A 486 -11.90 18.18 4.81
N LEU A 487 -10.95 18.93 4.26
CA LEU A 487 -10.63 20.29 4.71
C LEU A 487 -11.41 21.31 3.87
N VAL A 488 -12.19 22.16 4.55
CA VAL A 488 -13.02 23.20 3.92
C VAL A 488 -12.72 24.57 4.54
N SER A 489 -12.78 25.60 3.73
CA SER A 489 -12.57 26.98 4.16
C SER A 489 -13.72 27.47 5.05
N GLY A 490 -13.38 28.01 6.21
CA GLY A 490 -14.30 28.77 7.03
C GLY A 490 -14.71 30.10 6.38
N PRO A 491 -15.80 30.70 6.88
CA PRO A 491 -16.19 32.07 6.55
C PRO A 491 -15.03 33.06 6.61
N ARG A 492 -15.02 34.07 5.73
CA ARG A 492 -14.05 35.16 5.74
C ARG A 492 -14.48 36.27 6.72
N GLY A 493 -13.52 36.92 7.36
CA GLY A 493 -13.73 38.22 7.99
C GLY A 493 -12.79 38.58 9.14
N GLU A 494 -12.24 37.60 9.84
CA GLU A 494 -11.28 37.85 10.92
C GLU A 494 -9.84 37.96 10.42
N GLN A 495 -8.98 38.67 11.17
CA GLN A 495 -7.62 39.01 10.73
C GLN A 495 -6.71 37.79 10.44
N ALA A 496 -6.86 36.71 11.21
CA ALA A 496 -6.03 35.51 11.02
C ALA A 496 -6.53 34.57 9.91
N TRP A 497 -7.55 34.94 9.15
CA TRP A 497 -8.22 34.05 8.20
C TRP A 497 -7.26 33.42 7.18
N GLU A 498 -6.40 34.22 6.53
CA GLU A 498 -5.43 33.70 5.55
C GLU A 498 -4.41 32.76 6.20
N LYS A 499 -3.94 33.12 7.40
CA LYS A 499 -2.99 32.31 8.16
C LYS A 499 -3.61 30.98 8.59
N ASN A 500 -4.85 30.99 9.07
CA ASN A 500 -5.59 29.78 9.46
C ASN A 500 -5.83 28.83 8.28
N ARG A 501 -6.10 29.37 7.08
CA ARG A 501 -6.18 28.55 5.85
C ARG A 501 -4.86 27.90 5.51
N SER A 502 -3.78 28.69 5.53
CA SER A 502 -2.43 28.21 5.25
C SER A 502 -2.01 27.11 6.23
N ASP A 503 -2.19 27.35 7.53
CA ASP A 503 -1.83 26.39 8.59
C ASP A 503 -2.66 25.12 8.55
N ALA A 504 -3.96 25.22 8.25
CA ALA A 504 -4.82 24.05 8.07
C ALA A 504 -4.37 23.21 6.85
N HIS A 505 -3.92 23.86 5.77
CA HIS A 505 -3.37 23.16 4.61
C HIS A 505 -2.06 22.44 4.97
N SER A 506 -1.14 23.11 5.66
CA SER A 506 0.09 22.50 6.16
C SER A 506 -0.20 21.33 7.12
N MET A 507 -1.21 21.46 7.99
CA MET A 507 -1.67 20.38 8.86
C MET A 507 -2.14 19.16 8.06
N PHE A 508 -2.93 19.36 6.99
CA PHE A 508 -3.41 18.27 6.14
C PHE A 508 -2.28 17.59 5.36
N GLU A 509 -1.24 18.32 4.97
CA GLU A 509 -0.03 17.74 4.36
C GLU A 509 0.76 16.86 5.34
N VAL A 510 0.85 17.28 6.61
CA VAL A 510 1.44 16.46 7.68
C VAL A 510 0.63 15.18 7.88
N ILE A 511 -0.71 15.28 7.94
CA ILE A 511 -1.58 14.10 8.07
C ILE A 511 -1.41 13.15 6.87
N ARG A 512 -1.35 13.70 5.65
CA ARG A 512 -1.16 12.92 4.41
C ARG A 512 0.16 12.16 4.42
N SER A 513 1.21 12.78 4.93
CA SER A 513 2.54 12.17 5.09
C SER A 513 2.58 11.13 6.22
N ALA A 514 1.84 11.36 7.31
CA ALA A 514 1.78 10.43 8.46
C ALA A 514 0.82 9.26 8.25
N ALA A 515 -0.06 9.34 7.24
CA ALA A 515 -1.04 8.34 6.87
C ALA A 515 -0.92 7.97 5.38
N THR A 516 0.32 7.76 4.91
CA THR A 516 0.67 7.48 3.51
C THR A 516 -0.22 6.41 2.89
N ALA A 517 -0.56 5.37 3.66
CA ALA A 517 -1.36 4.25 3.18
C ALA A 517 -2.79 4.61 2.75
N VAL A 518 -3.30 5.70 3.29
CA VAL A 518 -4.65 6.20 3.10
C VAL A 518 -4.61 7.66 2.66
N LYS A 519 -3.52 8.07 1.98
CA LYS A 519 -3.33 9.46 1.51
C LYS A 519 -4.50 9.98 0.68
N GLY A 520 -5.13 9.10 -0.11
CA GLY A 520 -6.32 9.42 -0.91
C GLY A 520 -7.58 9.77 -0.09
N ASN A 521 -7.61 9.41 1.20
CA ASN A 521 -8.70 9.75 2.12
C ASN A 521 -8.52 11.14 2.73
N VAL A 522 -7.36 11.78 2.58
CA VAL A 522 -7.06 13.10 3.14
C VAL A 522 -7.12 14.13 2.03
N VAL A 523 -8.20 14.92 1.98
CA VAL A 523 -8.49 15.79 0.84
C VAL A 523 -8.65 17.24 1.29
N SER A 524 -7.80 18.11 0.74
CA SER A 524 -7.96 19.57 0.82
C SER A 524 -8.85 20.05 -0.31
N LEU A 525 -10.01 20.63 0.02
CA LEU A 525 -10.98 21.08 -0.98
C LEU A 525 -10.77 22.53 -1.43
N PHE A 526 -9.78 23.21 -0.88
CA PHE A 526 -9.39 24.55 -1.30
C PHE A 526 -7.89 24.66 -1.52
N SER A 527 -7.49 25.65 -2.31
CA SER A 527 -6.09 26.01 -2.57
C SER A 527 -5.65 27.19 -1.70
N THR A 528 -4.37 27.51 -1.73
CA THR A 528 -3.81 28.73 -1.12
C THR A 528 -4.48 30.00 -1.65
N VAL A 529 -4.94 29.99 -2.91
CA VAL A 529 -5.71 31.07 -3.51
C VAL A 529 -7.21 30.80 -3.34
N PRO A 530 -7.98 31.73 -2.73
CA PRO A 530 -9.42 31.59 -2.59
C PRO A 530 -10.13 31.55 -3.95
N SER A 531 -11.03 30.57 -4.12
CA SER A 531 -11.87 30.41 -5.31
C SER A 531 -13.32 30.85 -5.06
N MET A 532 -13.99 31.34 -6.09
CA MET A 532 -15.42 31.67 -6.09
C MET A 532 -16.33 30.44 -5.92
N THR A 533 -15.78 29.23 -6.11
CA THR A 533 -16.51 27.97 -5.91
C THR A 533 -16.54 27.54 -4.44
N GLU A 534 -15.74 28.16 -3.57
CA GLU A 534 -15.68 27.80 -2.16
C GLU A 534 -16.90 28.33 -1.39
N PRO A 535 -17.36 27.62 -0.32
CA PRO A 535 -18.52 28.06 0.48
C PRO A 535 -18.39 29.47 1.08
N LEU A 536 -17.15 29.95 1.25
CA LEU A 536 -16.87 31.30 1.72
C LEU A 536 -17.44 32.38 0.79
N ALA A 537 -17.58 32.11 -0.52
CA ALA A 537 -17.97 33.11 -1.51
C ALA A 537 -19.42 33.59 -1.34
N CYS A 538 -20.25 32.82 -0.62
CA CYS A 538 -21.62 33.22 -0.27
C CYS A 538 -21.68 34.22 0.89
N LEU A 539 -20.54 34.53 1.51
CA LEU A 539 -20.41 35.40 2.66
C LEU A 539 -19.56 36.62 2.27
N GLY A 540 -20.11 37.83 2.47
CA GLY A 540 -19.32 39.07 2.32
C GLY A 540 -18.17 39.14 3.33
N GLU A 541 -17.23 40.07 3.14
CA GLU A 541 -15.97 40.14 3.91
C GLU A 541 -16.13 40.40 5.42
N SER A 542 -17.32 40.77 5.92
CA SER A 542 -17.54 40.90 7.37
C SER A 542 -19.00 40.67 7.74
N ASN A 543 -19.28 39.56 8.44
CA ASN A 543 -20.66 39.16 8.77
C ASN A 543 -20.95 39.09 10.27
N ARG A 544 -20.02 39.49 11.15
CA ARG A 544 -20.26 39.56 12.59
C ARG A 544 -19.38 40.62 13.27
N PRO A 545 -19.83 41.24 14.37
CA PRO A 545 -19.15 42.39 14.98
C PRO A 545 -17.88 42.04 15.77
N SER A 546 -17.65 40.76 16.10
CA SER A 546 -16.44 40.28 16.77
C SER A 546 -16.27 38.76 16.64
N GLU A 547 -15.07 38.23 16.89
CA GLU A 547 -14.79 36.78 16.86
C GLU A 547 -15.63 35.95 17.85
N VAL A 548 -16.12 36.56 18.93
CA VAL A 548 -16.96 35.89 19.94
C VAL A 548 -18.42 35.86 19.51
N ALA A 549 -18.85 36.80 18.66
CA ALA A 549 -20.22 36.87 18.16
C ALA A 549 -20.58 35.66 17.29
N VAL A 550 -21.87 35.34 17.19
CA VAL A 550 -22.36 34.31 16.26
C VAL A 550 -22.68 34.98 14.93
N TYR A 551 -22.40 34.31 13.81
CA TYR A 551 -22.88 34.78 12.51
C TYR A 551 -24.43 34.87 12.49
N PRO A 552 -25.00 35.85 11.76
CA PRO A 552 -26.43 35.94 11.53
C PRO A 552 -26.99 34.64 10.95
N ALA A 553 -28.21 34.30 11.35
CA ALA A 553 -28.85 33.04 10.92
C ALA A 553 -28.93 32.93 9.39
N GLN A 554 -29.21 34.04 8.70
CA GLN A 554 -29.28 34.07 7.24
C GLN A 554 -27.93 33.76 6.59
N SER A 555 -26.85 34.38 7.08
CA SER A 555 -25.48 34.10 6.63
C SER A 555 -25.09 32.65 6.91
N THR A 556 -25.39 32.14 8.11
CA THR A 556 -25.15 30.73 8.45
C THR A 556 -25.92 29.80 7.50
N LYS A 557 -27.21 30.07 7.23
CA LYS A 557 -28.01 29.27 6.30
C LYS A 557 -27.43 29.26 4.89
N ALA A 558 -27.02 30.42 4.38
CA ALA A 558 -26.39 30.55 3.06
C ALA A 558 -25.08 29.75 2.98
N TYR A 559 -24.23 29.86 4.01
CA TYR A 559 -22.98 29.11 4.07
C TYR A 559 -23.20 27.60 4.11
N PHE A 560 -24.11 27.10 4.94
CA PHE A 560 -24.40 25.66 5.01
C PHE A 560 -25.08 25.14 3.72
N LYS A 561 -25.86 25.96 3.01
CA LYS A 561 -26.33 25.60 1.66
C LYS A 561 -25.17 25.39 0.71
N ALA A 562 -24.26 26.37 0.62
CA ALA A 562 -23.09 26.30 -0.24
C ALA A 562 -22.16 25.15 0.16
N LEU A 563 -21.98 24.91 1.47
CA LEU A 563 -21.17 23.82 2.00
C LEU A 563 -21.72 22.45 1.59
N GLN A 564 -23.04 22.24 1.67
CA GLN A 564 -23.65 20.97 1.25
C GLN A 564 -23.48 20.73 -0.25
N ASP A 565 -23.73 21.76 -1.07
CA ASP A 565 -23.57 21.66 -2.53
C ASP A 565 -22.09 21.41 -2.91
N PHE A 566 -21.16 22.07 -2.21
CA PHE A 566 -19.72 21.92 -2.40
C PHE A 566 -19.19 20.54 -1.98
N LEU A 567 -19.77 19.94 -0.94
CA LEU A 567 -19.37 18.61 -0.45
C LEU A 567 -20.05 17.45 -1.17
N ALA A 568 -21.14 17.69 -1.91
CA ALA A 568 -21.93 16.65 -2.58
C ALA A 568 -21.09 15.65 -3.43
N PRO A 569 -20.02 16.05 -4.15
CA PRO A 569 -19.18 15.11 -4.88
C PRO A 569 -18.32 14.19 -3.97
N HIS A 570 -18.16 14.56 -2.70
CA HIS A 570 -17.20 13.94 -1.78
C HIS A 570 -17.85 13.12 -0.67
N VAL A 571 -19.15 13.29 -0.41
CA VAL A 571 -19.91 12.61 0.64
C VAL A 571 -21.10 11.85 0.06
N ARG A 572 -21.50 10.75 0.68
CA ARG A 572 -22.69 9.98 0.25
C ARG A 572 -23.93 10.55 0.93
N GLY A 573 -24.93 10.91 0.14
CA GLY A 573 -26.22 11.38 0.64
C GLY A 573 -26.22 12.82 1.12
N ARG A 574 -27.33 13.22 1.75
CA ARG A 574 -27.51 14.53 2.35
C ARG A 574 -26.83 14.57 3.72
N LEU A 575 -26.26 15.72 4.11
CA LEU A 575 -25.63 15.90 5.43
C LEU A 575 -26.62 16.48 6.46
N TYR A 576 -27.50 17.37 6.00
CA TYR A 576 -28.49 18.02 6.83
C TYR A 576 -29.63 18.58 5.97
N GLU A 577 -30.79 18.75 6.61
CA GLU A 577 -31.91 19.49 6.07
C GLU A 577 -31.83 20.96 6.50
N LEU A 578 -31.88 21.89 5.54
CA LEU A 578 -31.98 23.31 5.83
C LEU A 578 -33.43 23.69 6.11
N LEU A 579 -33.65 24.38 7.23
CA LEU A 579 -34.98 24.85 7.62
C LEU A 579 -35.45 26.00 6.73
N SER A 580 -36.74 26.03 6.41
CA SER A 580 -37.37 27.13 5.65
C SER A 580 -37.16 28.48 6.34
N GLU A 581 -37.40 28.53 7.66
CA GLU A 581 -37.16 29.70 8.50
C GLU A 581 -36.28 29.39 9.72
N PRO A 582 -35.47 30.36 10.20
CA PRO A 582 -34.67 30.16 11.40
C PRO A 582 -35.51 30.00 12.66
N VAL A 583 -35.23 28.95 13.45
CA VAL A 583 -35.86 28.72 14.75
C VAL A 583 -35.47 29.83 15.74
N PRO A 584 -36.40 30.31 16.59
CA PRO A 584 -36.08 31.25 17.66
C PRO A 584 -35.02 30.70 18.62
N ARG A 585 -34.11 31.55 19.11
CA ARG A 585 -32.98 31.14 19.97
C ARG A 585 -33.42 30.34 21.20
N LYS A 586 -34.54 30.71 21.84
CA LYS A 586 -35.09 30.03 23.03
C LYS A 586 -35.58 28.60 22.73
N ALA A 587 -36.15 28.37 21.55
CA ALA A 587 -36.64 27.05 21.14
C ALA A 587 -35.45 26.12 20.79
N ALA A 588 -34.49 26.61 20.01
CA ALA A 588 -33.28 25.85 19.68
C ALA A 588 -32.46 25.44 20.92
N TYR A 589 -32.42 26.28 21.96
CA TYR A 589 -31.74 25.94 23.22
C TYR A 589 -32.48 24.86 24.03
N LYS A 590 -33.82 24.86 23.99
CA LYS A 590 -34.64 23.82 24.64
C LYS A 590 -34.49 22.46 23.96
N ASP A 591 -34.48 22.44 22.62
CA ASP A 591 -34.29 21.20 21.85
C ASP A 591 -32.89 20.62 22.07
N LYS A 592 -31.85 21.47 22.14
CA LYS A 592 -30.48 21.01 22.45
C LYS A 592 -30.35 20.38 23.84
N ARG A 593 -31.09 20.87 24.85
CA ARG A 593 -31.14 20.24 26.18
C ARG A 593 -31.93 18.93 26.20
N ARG A 594 -32.94 18.78 25.33
CA ARG A 594 -33.73 17.54 25.19
C ARG A 594 -32.99 16.40 24.49
N ILE A 595 -31.95 16.70 23.72
CA ILE A 595 -31.13 15.69 23.01
C ILE A 595 -29.94 15.23 23.89
N LEU A 596 -29.56 16.02 24.90
CA LEU A 596 -28.49 15.72 25.85
C LEU A 596 -28.98 14.98 27.12
N HIS A 597 -30.29 14.73 27.21
CA HIS A 597 -30.97 13.91 28.22
C HIS A 597 -31.75 12.82 27.50
#